data_AF-A0A3M1Q3M0-F1
#
_entry.id   AF-A0A3M1Q3M0-F1
#
_cell.length_a   1.000
_cell.length_b   1.000
_cell.length_c   1.000
_cell.angle_alpha   90.00
_cell.angle_beta   90.00
_cell.angle_gamma   90.00
#
_symmetry.space_group_name_H-M   'P 1'
#
loop_
_entity.id
_entity.type
_entity.pdbx_description
1 polymer ?
#
loop_
_entity_poly.entity_id
_entity_poly.type
_entity_poly.pdbx_seq_one_letter_code
_entity_poly.pdbx_strand_id
1 'polypeptide(L)'
;MSELDVATVESQALAYLRKVLGERAPRYITLEREFAEAPLDGEGAAMLFSFDLEPGPGAAQSCTASDRRHYVVAGRTEPNYFPAYGLDADRGYSVHIGTRFMLEMRVAIADPNDEPPGARSGVERFIAEYAAAAPYEPLELAALFRCEDEYFAVYRTRIADTEYYCFGAACPSGAYAMTHLPPQAVLRLHLGQVIRAEARREHQTDR
;
A
#
# COMPACT_ATOMS: atom_id res chain seq x y z
N MET A 1 28.31 3.03 4.86
CA MET A 1 26.88 3.34 5.06
C MET A 1 26.73 3.76 6.51
N SER A 2 26.25 4.97 6.78
CA SER A 2 25.92 5.35 8.16
C SER A 2 24.74 4.49 8.60
N GLU A 3 24.95 3.68 9.63
CA GLU A 3 23.87 2.99 10.34
C GLU A 3 22.91 4.07 10.85
N LEU A 4 21.61 3.90 10.61
CA LEU A 4 20.61 4.82 11.13
C LEU A 4 20.48 4.59 12.63
N ASP A 5 20.72 5.62 13.42
CA ASP A 5 20.48 5.56 14.85
C ASP A 5 18.98 5.47 15.14
N VAL A 6 18.55 4.34 15.74
CA VAL A 6 17.13 4.06 16.05
C VAL A 6 16.52 5.18 16.87
N ALA A 7 17.24 5.72 17.86
CA ALA A 7 16.72 6.76 18.76
C ALA A 7 16.45 8.08 18.00
N THR A 8 17.32 8.43 17.05
CA THR A 8 17.14 9.57 16.16
C THR A 8 15.91 9.39 15.27
N VAL A 9 15.74 8.22 14.64
CA VAL A 9 14.61 7.95 13.74
C VAL A 9 13.29 7.86 14.51
N GLU A 10 13.29 7.27 15.71
CA GLU A 10 12.14 7.23 16.61
C GLU A 10 11.70 8.66 16.99
N SER A 11 12.66 9.52 17.34
CA SER A 11 12.39 10.94 17.66
C SER A 11 11.79 11.69 16.48
N GLN A 12 12.26 11.43 15.26
CA GLN A 12 11.69 11.97 14.02
C GLN A 12 10.24 11.51 13.82
N ALA A 13 9.97 10.21 13.98
CA ALA A 13 8.62 9.64 13.85
C ALA A 13 7.64 10.25 14.87
N LEU A 14 8.04 10.33 16.14
CA LEU A 14 7.22 10.95 17.19
C LEU A 14 6.99 12.46 16.94
N ALA A 15 8.00 13.19 16.47
CA ALA A 15 7.85 14.60 16.12
C ALA A 15 6.86 14.80 14.96
N TYR A 16 6.95 13.96 13.92
CA TYR A 16 5.99 13.94 12.82
C TYR A 16 4.58 13.64 13.31
N LEU A 17 4.39 12.59 14.12
CA LEU A 17 3.09 12.21 14.66
C LEU A 17 2.49 13.33 15.52
N ARG A 18 3.29 14.01 16.36
CA ARG A 18 2.84 15.19 17.12
C ARG A 18 2.35 16.32 16.22
N LYS A 19 3.05 16.57 15.12
CA LYS A 19 2.65 17.60 14.14
C LYS A 19 1.31 17.27 13.48
N VAL A 20 1.06 16.02 13.13
CA VAL A 20 -0.14 15.62 12.36
C VAL A 20 -1.34 15.29 13.26
N LEU A 21 -1.10 14.69 14.42
CA LEU A 21 -2.16 14.20 15.32
C LEU A 21 -2.42 15.12 16.52
N GLY A 22 -1.55 16.09 16.79
CA GLY A 22 -1.66 16.99 17.94
C GLY A 22 -1.73 16.22 19.26
N GLU A 23 -2.75 16.49 20.07
CA GLU A 23 -2.98 15.85 21.37
C GLU A 23 -3.20 14.34 21.30
N ARG A 24 -3.58 13.81 20.13
CA ARG A 24 -3.78 12.37 19.91
C ARG A 24 -2.49 11.61 19.61
N ALA A 25 -1.37 12.31 19.44
CA ALA A 25 -0.11 11.65 19.12
C ALA A 25 0.32 10.71 20.26
N PRO A 26 0.83 9.50 19.92
CA PRO A 26 1.28 8.57 20.93
C PRO A 26 2.52 9.12 21.66
N ARG A 27 2.71 8.68 22.91
CA ARG A 27 3.91 9.02 23.68
C ARG A 27 5.11 8.14 23.33
N TYR A 28 4.82 6.91 22.91
CA TYR A 28 5.80 5.88 22.56
C TYR A 28 5.33 5.15 21.30
N ILE A 29 6.30 4.63 20.56
CA ILE A 29 6.10 3.80 19.37
C ILE A 29 6.99 2.56 19.53
N THR A 30 6.68 1.48 18.82
CA THR A 30 7.42 0.21 18.89
C THR A 30 8.08 -0.08 17.56
N LEU A 31 9.39 -0.30 17.54
CA LEU A 31 10.10 -0.69 16.32
C LEU A 31 9.64 -2.07 15.87
N GLU A 32 9.16 -2.17 14.63
CA GLU A 32 8.76 -3.44 14.02
C GLU A 32 9.87 -4.02 13.15
N ARG A 33 10.49 -3.17 12.32
CA ARG A 33 11.53 -3.57 11.38
C ARG A 33 12.31 -2.38 10.82
N GLU A 34 13.57 -2.64 10.49
CA GLU A 34 14.45 -1.76 9.72
C GLU A 34 14.52 -2.22 8.26
N PHE A 35 14.57 -1.25 7.35
CA PHE A 35 14.67 -1.47 5.91
C PHE A 35 15.85 -0.68 5.37
N ALA A 36 16.79 -1.35 4.71
CA ALA A 36 17.95 -0.70 4.09
C ALA A 36 17.73 -0.36 2.61
N GLU A 37 16.58 -0.75 2.06
CA GLU A 37 16.22 -0.57 0.65
C GLU A 37 15.95 0.91 0.33
N ALA A 38 16.24 1.32 -0.90
CA ALA A 38 15.95 2.66 -1.43
C ALA A 38 15.22 2.53 -2.78
N PRO A 39 13.95 2.06 -2.78
CA PRO A 39 13.31 1.60 -4.01
C PRO A 39 12.70 2.72 -4.86
N LEU A 40 12.72 3.97 -4.38
CA LEU A 40 12.28 5.17 -5.09
C LEU A 40 13.30 6.29 -4.86
N ASP A 41 13.34 7.26 -5.77
CA ASP A 41 14.15 8.46 -5.58
C ASP A 41 13.68 9.25 -4.36
N GLY A 42 14.64 9.72 -3.55
CA GLY A 42 14.37 10.38 -2.28
C GLY A 42 14.04 9.44 -1.12
N GLU A 43 13.86 8.15 -1.39
CA GLU A 43 13.77 7.10 -0.36
C GLU A 43 15.15 6.53 -0.04
N GLY A 44 15.23 5.85 1.10
CA GLY A 44 16.47 5.30 1.62
C GLY A 44 16.19 4.46 2.86
N ALA A 45 17.26 4.17 3.60
CA ALA A 45 17.14 3.41 4.84
C ALA A 45 16.06 4.02 5.74
N ALA A 46 15.15 3.19 6.24
CA ALA A 46 13.96 3.58 6.97
C ALA A 46 13.62 2.57 8.05
N MET A 47 12.82 2.99 9.01
CA MET A 47 12.31 2.16 10.09
C MET A 47 10.80 2.27 10.13
N LEU A 48 10.15 1.12 10.32
CA LEU A 48 8.72 1.03 10.50
C LEU A 48 8.44 0.80 11.99
N PHE A 49 7.65 1.68 12.57
CA PHE A 49 7.20 1.58 13.95
C PHE A 49 5.69 1.40 14.00
N SER A 50 5.20 0.74 15.03
CA SER A 50 3.78 0.65 15.33
C SER A 50 3.39 1.44 16.57
N PHE A 51 2.13 1.82 16.62
CA PHE A 51 1.50 2.49 17.76
C PHE A 51 -0.02 2.31 17.68
N ASP A 52 -0.69 2.50 18.80
CA ASP A 52 -2.16 2.47 18.84
C ASP A 52 -2.71 3.89 18.86
N LEU A 53 -3.80 4.09 18.12
CA LEU A 53 -4.63 5.29 18.21
C LEU A 53 -5.98 4.94 18.80
N GLU A 54 -6.38 5.74 19.79
CA GLU A 54 -7.77 5.74 20.23
C GLU A 54 -8.67 6.26 19.08
N PRO A 55 -9.85 5.66 18.90
CA PRO A 55 -10.85 6.17 17.98
C PRO A 55 -11.11 7.66 18.23
N GLY A 56 -11.17 8.46 17.17
CA GLY A 56 -11.49 9.88 17.30
C GLY A 56 -12.95 10.10 17.71
N PRO A 57 -13.30 11.26 18.27
CA PRO A 57 -14.71 11.62 18.49
C PRO A 57 -15.46 11.60 17.15
N GLY A 58 -16.53 10.80 17.06
CA GLY A 58 -17.32 10.61 15.84
C GLY A 58 -16.90 9.41 14.97
N ALA A 59 -15.88 8.65 15.36
CA ALA A 59 -15.62 7.35 14.73
C ALA A 59 -16.82 6.41 14.97
N ALA A 60 -17.39 5.88 13.90
CA ALA A 60 -18.47 4.89 14.00
C ALA A 60 -18.01 3.73 14.90
N GLN A 61 -18.89 3.23 15.77
CA GLN A 61 -18.60 2.15 16.73
C GLN A 61 -18.19 0.81 16.07
N SER A 62 -18.05 0.75 14.75
CA SER A 62 -17.65 -0.45 14.00
C SER A 62 -16.14 -0.66 13.91
N CYS A 63 -15.30 0.18 14.53
CA CYS A 63 -13.85 -0.01 14.53
C CYS A 63 -13.48 -1.23 15.40
N THR A 64 -13.09 -2.31 14.75
CA THR A 64 -12.53 -3.51 15.38
C THR A 64 -11.18 -3.21 16.02
N ALA A 65 -10.69 -4.06 16.94
CA ALA A 65 -9.39 -3.83 17.60
C ALA A 65 -8.21 -3.72 16.61
N SER A 66 -8.30 -4.35 15.43
CA SER A 66 -7.33 -4.21 14.34
C SER A 66 -7.29 -2.81 13.72
N ASP A 67 -8.35 -2.01 13.89
CA ASP A 67 -8.43 -0.64 13.36
C ASP A 67 -7.71 0.39 14.26
N ARG A 68 -7.25 -0.04 15.45
CA ARG A 68 -6.53 0.83 16.40
C ARG A 68 -5.03 0.88 16.12
N ARG A 69 -4.45 -0.21 15.62
CA ARG A 69 -3.02 -0.28 15.35
C ARG A 69 -2.69 0.44 14.05
N HIS A 70 -1.68 1.29 14.12
CA HIS A 70 -1.16 2.07 13.01
C HIS A 70 0.34 1.81 12.85
N TYR A 71 0.82 2.03 11.64
CA TYR A 71 2.24 2.11 11.34
C TYR A 71 2.65 3.54 11.04
N VAL A 72 3.86 3.90 11.43
CA VAL A 72 4.58 5.10 10.98
C VAL A 72 5.93 4.67 10.41
N VAL A 73 6.31 5.24 9.27
CA VAL A 73 7.63 5.02 8.68
C VAL A 73 8.42 6.31 8.78
N ALA A 74 9.69 6.23 9.18
CA ALA A 74 10.61 7.36 9.28
C ALA A 74 12.04 6.94 8.94
N GLY A 75 12.94 7.92 8.76
CA GLY A 75 14.33 7.71 8.39
C GLY A 75 14.72 8.59 7.22
N ARG A 76 15.43 8.03 6.24
CA ARG A 76 15.74 8.70 4.97
C ARG A 76 14.56 8.56 4.00
N THR A 77 13.41 9.07 4.43
CA THR A 77 12.12 9.04 3.74
C THR A 77 11.26 10.19 4.25
N GLU A 78 10.24 10.60 3.51
CA GLU A 78 9.21 11.47 4.06
C GLU A 78 8.30 10.67 5.01
N PRO A 79 8.22 11.06 6.30
CA PRO A 79 7.44 10.29 7.25
C PRO A 79 5.95 10.28 6.92
N ASN A 80 5.32 9.12 7.03
CA ASN A 80 3.88 8.96 6.92
C ASN A 80 3.38 7.92 7.91
N TYR A 81 2.10 8.01 8.28
CA TYR A 81 1.44 6.99 9.08
C TYR A 81 0.14 6.53 8.41
N PHE A 82 -0.24 5.29 8.66
CA PHE A 82 -1.42 4.65 8.09
C PHE A 82 -1.91 3.51 9.00
N PRO A 83 -3.17 3.06 8.87
CA PRO A 83 -3.65 1.89 9.61
C PRO A 83 -2.79 0.66 9.29
N ALA A 84 -2.53 -0.19 10.28
CA ALA A 84 -1.71 -1.38 10.09
C ALA A 84 -2.39 -2.43 9.20
N TYR A 85 -3.73 -2.38 9.07
CA TYR A 85 -4.55 -3.31 8.27
C TYR A 85 -4.33 -4.80 8.59
N GLY A 86 -3.83 -5.11 9.79
CA GLY A 86 -3.41 -6.48 10.15
C GLY A 86 -2.24 -7.02 9.31
N LEU A 87 -1.54 -6.17 8.57
CA LEU A 87 -0.38 -6.54 7.75
C LEU A 87 0.85 -6.73 8.64
N ASP A 88 1.77 -7.59 8.22
CA ASP A 88 3.10 -7.66 8.82
C ASP A 88 3.95 -6.44 8.43
N ALA A 89 5.12 -6.30 9.07
CA ALA A 89 6.02 -5.17 8.82
C ALA A 89 6.49 -5.06 7.36
N ASP A 90 6.71 -6.18 6.67
CA ASP A 90 7.19 -6.14 5.27
C ASP A 90 6.11 -5.62 4.33
N ARG A 91 4.88 -6.12 4.48
CA ARG A 91 3.72 -5.63 3.75
C ARG A 91 3.37 -4.20 4.14
N GLY A 92 3.51 -3.82 5.41
CA GLY A 92 3.37 -2.46 5.88
C GLY A 92 4.35 -1.52 5.18
N TYR A 93 5.62 -1.90 5.06
CA TYR A 93 6.60 -1.10 4.32
C TYR A 93 6.30 -1.04 2.82
N SER A 94 5.80 -2.12 2.20
CA SER A 94 5.27 -2.04 0.84
C SER A 94 4.09 -1.06 0.71
N VAL A 95 3.15 -1.02 1.66
CA VAL A 95 2.09 0.00 1.66
C VAL A 95 2.67 1.41 1.72
N HIS A 96 3.71 1.63 2.52
CA HIS A 96 4.42 2.91 2.56
C HIS A 96 5.00 3.28 1.19
N ILE A 97 5.76 2.39 0.55
CA ILE A 97 6.36 2.65 -0.78
C ILE A 97 5.29 2.93 -1.83
N GLY A 98 4.23 2.12 -1.89
CA GLY A 98 3.14 2.38 -2.82
C GLY A 98 2.38 3.68 -2.52
N THR A 99 2.30 4.08 -1.25
CA THR A 99 1.73 5.39 -0.87
C THR A 99 2.61 6.54 -1.37
N ARG A 100 3.94 6.44 -1.19
CA ARG A 100 4.89 7.44 -1.70
C ARG A 100 4.80 7.58 -3.21
N PHE A 101 4.81 6.47 -3.93
CA PHE A 101 4.61 6.45 -5.38
C PHE A 101 3.29 7.12 -5.79
N MET A 102 2.17 6.75 -5.16
CA MET A 102 0.87 7.35 -5.49
C MET A 102 0.82 8.86 -5.22
N LEU A 103 1.49 9.35 -4.17
CA LEU A 103 1.57 10.78 -3.88
C LEU A 103 2.41 11.53 -4.91
N GLU A 104 3.59 10.99 -5.25
CA GLU A 104 4.50 11.60 -6.22
C GLU A 104 3.86 11.66 -7.62
N MET A 105 3.25 10.54 -8.05
CA MET A 105 2.55 10.43 -9.33
C MET A 105 1.14 11.04 -9.31
N ARG A 106 0.73 11.67 -8.19
CA ARG A 106 -0.57 12.32 -8.00
C ARG A 106 -1.76 11.43 -8.37
N VAL A 107 -1.67 10.15 -8.02
CA VAL A 107 -2.72 9.16 -8.30
C VAL A 107 -3.98 9.52 -7.52
N ALA A 108 -5.07 9.74 -8.23
CA ALA A 108 -6.35 10.16 -7.67
C ALA A 108 -7.48 9.20 -8.05
N ILE A 109 -8.56 9.18 -7.27
CA ILE A 109 -9.78 8.45 -7.64
C ILE A 109 -10.37 9.08 -8.90
N ALA A 110 -10.77 8.25 -9.86
CA ALA A 110 -11.38 8.65 -11.13
C ALA A 110 -12.87 8.26 -11.19
N ASP A 111 -13.60 8.83 -12.15
CA ASP A 111 -14.98 8.43 -12.42
C ASP A 111 -14.98 7.02 -13.02
N PRO A 112 -15.76 6.05 -12.49
CA PRO A 112 -15.87 4.71 -13.07
C PRO A 112 -16.24 4.68 -14.56
N ASN A 113 -16.91 5.72 -15.08
CA ASN A 113 -17.25 5.84 -16.49
C ASN A 113 -16.04 6.14 -17.39
N ASP A 114 -14.89 6.51 -16.80
CA ASP A 114 -13.63 6.74 -17.52
C ASP A 114 -12.80 5.45 -17.70
N GLU A 115 -13.37 4.26 -17.40
CA GLU A 115 -12.69 2.96 -17.58
C GLU A 115 -12.14 2.84 -19.02
N PRO A 116 -10.82 2.67 -19.23
CA PRO A 116 -10.26 2.60 -20.56
C PRO A 116 -10.78 1.38 -21.35
N PRO A 117 -11.02 1.53 -22.66
CA PRO A 117 -11.39 0.41 -23.51
C PRO A 117 -10.38 -0.74 -23.40
N GLY A 118 -10.89 -1.96 -23.15
CA GLY A 118 -10.07 -3.17 -23.06
C GLY A 118 -9.39 -3.39 -21.71
N ALA A 119 -9.51 -2.48 -20.73
CA ALA A 119 -8.96 -2.68 -19.39
C ALA A 119 -9.46 -3.99 -18.77
N ARG A 120 -10.78 -4.22 -18.81
CA ARG A 120 -11.44 -5.45 -18.36
C ARG A 120 -10.93 -6.70 -19.06
N SER A 121 -10.89 -6.70 -20.39
CA SER A 121 -10.42 -7.86 -21.17
C SER A 121 -8.93 -8.16 -20.95
N GLY A 122 -8.12 -7.15 -20.61
CA GLY A 122 -6.75 -7.35 -20.16
C GLY A 122 -6.69 -8.16 -18.86
N VAL A 123 -7.55 -7.83 -17.89
CA VAL A 123 -7.64 -8.57 -16.62
C VAL A 123 -8.22 -9.97 -16.80
N GLU A 124 -9.22 -10.14 -17.67
CA GLU A 124 -9.77 -11.47 -18.00
C GLU A 124 -8.68 -12.39 -18.59
N ARG A 125 -7.81 -11.86 -19.45
CA ARG A 125 -6.66 -12.61 -19.99
C ARG A 125 -5.67 -12.98 -18.89
N PHE A 126 -5.34 -12.04 -18.02
CA PHE A 126 -4.48 -12.30 -16.87
C PHE A 126 -5.07 -13.38 -15.96
N ILE A 127 -6.37 -13.34 -15.63
CA ILE A 127 -7.03 -14.36 -14.81
C ILE A 127 -6.98 -15.73 -15.50
N ALA A 128 -7.22 -15.77 -16.81
CA ALA A 128 -7.14 -17.01 -17.59
C ALA A 128 -5.74 -17.64 -17.57
N GLU A 129 -4.67 -16.84 -17.41
CA GLU A 129 -3.31 -17.35 -17.26
C GLU A 129 -2.99 -17.72 -15.79
N TYR A 130 -3.38 -16.84 -14.86
CA TYR A 130 -3.13 -16.99 -13.41
C TYR A 130 -3.87 -18.19 -12.81
N ALA A 131 -5.09 -18.44 -13.26
CA ALA A 131 -5.99 -19.45 -12.72
C ALA A 131 -6.67 -20.26 -13.85
N ALA A 132 -5.86 -20.78 -14.78
CA ALA A 132 -6.29 -21.38 -16.04
C ALA A 132 -7.36 -22.50 -15.97
N ALA A 133 -7.57 -23.11 -14.80
CA ALA A 133 -8.57 -24.16 -14.60
C ALA A 133 -9.69 -23.77 -13.61
N ALA A 134 -9.65 -22.57 -13.03
CA ALA A 134 -10.64 -22.15 -12.05
C ALA A 134 -11.76 -21.34 -12.72
N PRO A 135 -13.04 -21.63 -12.44
CA PRO A 135 -14.12 -20.75 -12.85
C PRO A 135 -13.99 -19.40 -12.13
N TYR A 136 -14.34 -18.31 -12.81
CA TYR A 136 -14.42 -17.01 -12.17
C TYR A 136 -15.71 -16.27 -12.55
N GLU A 137 -16.21 -15.46 -11.62
CA GLU A 137 -17.37 -14.62 -11.80
C GLU A 137 -17.03 -13.39 -12.68
N PRO A 138 -18.02 -12.77 -13.36
CA PRO A 138 -17.79 -11.53 -14.09
C PRO A 138 -17.09 -10.48 -13.22
N LEU A 139 -16.14 -9.77 -13.81
CA LEU A 139 -15.42 -8.70 -13.13
C LEU A 139 -16.38 -7.57 -12.71
N GLU A 140 -16.24 -7.04 -11.51
CA GLU A 140 -16.88 -5.82 -11.03
C GLU A 140 -15.81 -4.74 -10.87
N LEU A 141 -16.02 -3.51 -11.37
CA LEU A 141 -15.06 -2.43 -11.15
C LEU A 141 -15.22 -1.92 -9.71
N ALA A 142 -14.24 -2.20 -8.85
CA ALA A 142 -14.26 -1.82 -7.45
C ALA A 142 -13.74 -0.40 -7.22
N ALA A 143 -12.72 0.00 -7.98
CA ALA A 143 -12.19 1.36 -7.98
C ALA A 143 -11.44 1.64 -9.28
N LEU A 144 -11.49 2.89 -9.73
CA LEU A 144 -10.67 3.42 -10.81
C LEU A 144 -9.82 4.56 -10.26
N PHE A 145 -8.54 4.55 -10.62
CA PHE A 145 -7.62 5.61 -10.27
C PHE A 145 -6.98 6.17 -11.53
N ARG A 146 -6.80 7.48 -11.58
CA ARG A 146 -6.08 8.17 -12.65
C ARG A 146 -4.67 8.50 -12.19
N CYS A 147 -3.69 8.20 -13.04
CA CYS A 147 -2.28 8.50 -12.87
C CYS A 147 -1.82 9.24 -14.14
N GLU A 148 -1.66 10.56 -14.06
CA GLU A 148 -1.41 11.40 -15.24
C GLU A 148 -2.46 11.21 -16.35
N ASP A 149 -2.06 10.66 -17.50
CA ASP A 149 -2.91 10.33 -18.65
C ASP A 149 -3.33 8.85 -18.69
N GLU A 150 -2.91 8.07 -17.70
CA GLU A 150 -3.19 6.64 -17.56
C GLU A 150 -4.19 6.35 -16.44
N TYR A 151 -4.70 5.12 -16.43
CA TYR A 151 -5.63 4.64 -15.41
C TYR A 151 -5.15 3.33 -14.81
N PHE A 152 -5.35 3.18 -13.51
CA PHE A 152 -5.20 1.94 -12.77
C PHE A 152 -6.59 1.45 -12.36
N ALA A 153 -7.00 0.31 -12.92
CA ALA A 153 -8.29 -0.29 -12.62
C ALA A 153 -8.14 -1.41 -11.60
N VAL A 154 -8.98 -1.38 -10.56
CA VAL A 154 -9.09 -2.43 -9.55
C VAL A 154 -10.43 -3.12 -9.73
N TYR A 155 -10.41 -4.37 -10.16
CA TYR A 155 -11.60 -5.19 -10.30
C TYR A 155 -11.76 -6.11 -9.11
N ARG A 156 -12.99 -6.42 -8.74
CA ARG A 156 -13.37 -7.46 -7.81
C ARG A 156 -13.96 -8.63 -8.59
N THR A 157 -13.59 -9.85 -8.22
CA THR A 157 -14.18 -11.07 -8.77
C THR A 157 -14.02 -12.20 -7.78
N ARG A 158 -14.79 -13.27 -7.95
CA ARG A 158 -14.60 -14.53 -7.26
C ARG A 158 -13.96 -15.52 -8.23
N ILE A 159 -12.83 -16.10 -7.85
CA ILE A 159 -12.15 -17.16 -8.57
C ILE A 159 -12.25 -18.43 -7.71
N ALA A 160 -12.90 -19.46 -8.24
CA ALA A 160 -13.42 -20.60 -7.46
C ALA A 160 -14.27 -20.10 -6.26
N ASP A 161 -13.81 -20.33 -5.03
CA ASP A 161 -14.53 -19.93 -3.80
C ASP A 161 -13.89 -18.74 -3.08
N THR A 162 -12.86 -18.13 -3.68
CA THR A 162 -12.13 -17.02 -3.05
C THR A 162 -12.36 -15.73 -3.82
N GLU A 163 -12.61 -14.66 -3.07
CA GLU A 163 -12.78 -13.34 -3.63
C GLU A 163 -11.43 -12.63 -3.76
N TYR A 164 -11.21 -11.96 -4.89
CA TYR A 164 -9.96 -11.29 -5.22
C TYR A 164 -10.22 -9.86 -5.68
N TYR A 165 -9.25 -9.00 -5.38
CA TYR A 165 -8.97 -7.85 -6.21
C TYR A 165 -7.97 -8.20 -7.31
N CYS A 166 -8.24 -7.77 -8.54
CA CYS A 166 -7.39 -7.94 -9.71
C CYS A 166 -7.08 -6.58 -10.35
N PHE A 167 -5.84 -6.39 -10.80
CA PHE A 167 -5.37 -5.11 -11.34
C PHE A 167 -5.20 -5.13 -12.86
N GLY A 168 -5.53 -4.02 -13.51
CA GLY A 168 -5.33 -3.85 -14.96
C GLY A 168 -5.29 -2.40 -15.42
N ALA A 169 -5.61 -2.21 -16.71
CA ALA A 169 -5.27 -1.01 -17.49
C ALA A 169 -3.75 -0.78 -17.49
N ALA A 170 -3.25 0.38 -17.07
CA ALA A 170 -1.81 0.66 -16.99
C ALA A 170 -1.18 0.13 -15.69
N CYS A 171 -1.98 -0.35 -14.73
CA CYS A 171 -1.45 -0.94 -13.51
C CYS A 171 -0.81 -2.31 -13.82
N PRO A 172 0.37 -2.62 -13.26
CA PRO A 172 0.91 -3.97 -13.31
C PRO A 172 -0.13 -5.01 -12.89
N SER A 173 -0.18 -6.14 -13.58
CA SER A 173 -1.18 -7.17 -13.27
C SER A 173 -0.87 -7.85 -11.94
N GLY A 174 -1.91 -8.16 -11.17
CA GLY A 174 -1.81 -8.87 -9.90
C GLY A 174 -3.18 -9.28 -9.35
N ALA A 175 -3.19 -10.23 -8.42
CA ALA A 175 -4.41 -10.73 -7.76
C ALA A 175 -4.19 -10.86 -6.24
N TYR A 176 -5.15 -10.36 -5.44
CA TYR A 176 -5.05 -10.32 -3.98
C TYR A 176 -6.37 -10.72 -3.31
N ALA A 177 -6.33 -11.73 -2.44
CA ALA A 177 -7.48 -12.18 -1.65
C ALA A 177 -7.78 -11.28 -0.42
N MET A 178 -7.26 -10.05 -0.38
CA MET A 178 -7.43 -9.10 0.73
C MET A 178 -8.63 -8.17 0.51
N THR A 179 -9.77 -8.72 0.10
CA THR A 179 -10.98 -7.94 -0.23
C THR A 179 -11.74 -7.40 0.98
N HIS A 180 -11.30 -7.78 2.19
CA HIS A 180 -11.72 -7.14 3.44
C HIS A 180 -11.09 -5.75 3.64
N LEU A 181 -10.02 -5.43 2.89
CA LEU A 181 -9.39 -4.11 2.91
C LEU A 181 -9.98 -3.22 1.81
N PRO A 182 -9.93 -1.89 1.97
CA PRO A 182 -10.32 -0.97 0.90
C PRO A 182 -9.44 -1.16 -0.35
N PRO A 183 -9.97 -1.02 -1.58
CA PRO A 183 -9.22 -1.26 -2.81
C PRO A 183 -7.98 -0.36 -2.94
N GLN A 184 -8.03 0.88 -2.45
CA GLN A 184 -6.87 1.78 -2.41
C GLN A 184 -5.74 1.29 -1.51
N ALA A 185 -6.04 0.56 -0.42
CA ALA A 185 -5.01 0.00 0.46
C ALA A 185 -4.31 -1.18 -0.23
N VAL A 186 -5.09 -2.02 -0.92
CA VAL A 186 -4.55 -3.17 -1.66
C VAL A 186 -3.76 -2.71 -2.90
N LEU A 187 -4.20 -1.63 -3.57
CA LEU A 187 -3.43 -1.02 -4.66
C LEU A 187 -2.07 -0.49 -4.18
N ARG A 188 -2.02 0.23 -3.05
CA ARG A 188 -0.75 0.70 -2.45
C ARG A 188 0.17 -0.47 -2.11
N LEU A 189 -0.38 -1.52 -1.50
CA LEU A 189 0.39 -2.72 -1.21
C LEU A 189 0.96 -3.33 -2.50
N HIS A 190 0.14 -3.46 -3.54
CA HIS A 190 0.55 -4.04 -4.81
C HIS A 190 1.67 -3.25 -5.48
N LEU A 191 1.46 -1.95 -5.70
CA LEU A 191 2.46 -1.07 -6.30
C LEU A 191 3.78 -1.10 -5.52
N GLY A 192 3.72 -1.01 -4.18
CA GLY A 192 4.92 -1.04 -3.37
C GLY A 192 5.64 -2.39 -3.35
N GLN A 193 4.94 -3.52 -3.60
CA GLN A 193 5.58 -4.82 -3.80
C GLN A 193 6.26 -4.91 -5.17
N VAL A 194 5.62 -4.43 -6.22
CA VAL A 194 6.18 -4.38 -7.58
C VAL A 194 7.44 -3.53 -7.61
N ILE A 195 7.36 -2.29 -7.11
CA ILE A 195 8.48 -1.33 -7.06
C ILE A 195 9.67 -1.91 -6.28
N ARG A 196 9.43 -2.49 -5.10
CA ARG A 196 10.51 -3.14 -4.32
C ARG A 196 11.11 -4.34 -5.07
N ALA A 197 10.31 -5.13 -5.78
CA ALA A 197 10.80 -6.25 -6.56
C ALA A 197 11.62 -5.83 -7.78
N GLU A 198 11.28 -4.70 -8.42
CA GLU A 198 12.07 -4.08 -9.50
C GLU A 198 13.41 -3.58 -8.99
N ALA A 199 13.41 -2.74 -7.94
CA ALA A 199 14.63 -2.22 -7.35
C ALA A 199 15.60 -3.32 -6.89
N ARG A 200 15.09 -4.45 -6.37
CA ARG A 200 15.93 -5.60 -6.00
C ARG A 200 16.56 -6.29 -7.20
N ARG A 201 15.86 -6.38 -8.33
CA ARG A 201 16.38 -6.99 -9.57
C ARG A 201 17.47 -6.11 -10.18
N GLU A 202 17.29 -4.80 -10.18
CA GLU A 202 18.29 -3.83 -10.66
C GLU A 202 19.59 -3.92 -9.86
N HIS A 203 19.51 -3.88 -8.53
CA HIS A 203 20.70 -4.03 -7.67
C HIS A 203 21.43 -5.37 -7.81
N GLN A 204 20.75 -6.44 -8.26
CA GLN A 204 21.40 -7.72 -8.56
C GLN A 204 22.14 -7.72 -9.91
N THR A 205 21.70 -6.89 -10.85
CA THR A 205 22.28 -6.80 -12.20
C THR A 205 23.54 -5.93 -12.23
N ASP A 206 23.64 -4.97 -11.30
CA ASP A 206 24.77 -4.05 -11.17
C ASP A 206 25.98 -4.61 -10.38
N ARG A 207 25.94 -5.89 -9.97
CA ARG A 207 27.01 -6.59 -9.24
C ARG A 207 27.71 -7.63 -10.10
#